data_AF-A0A183SXX9-F1
#
_entry.id   AF-A0A183SXX9-F1
#
_cell.length_a   1.000
_cell.length_b   1.000
_cell.length_c   1.000
_cell.angle_alpha   90.00
_cell.angle_beta   90.00
_cell.angle_gamma   90.00
#
_symmetry.space_group_name_H-M   'P 1'
#
loop_
_entity.id
_entity.type
_entity.pdbx_description
1 polymer ?
#
loop_
_entity_poly.entity_id
_entity_poly.type
_entity_poly.pdbx_seq_one_letter_code
_entity_poly.pdbx_strand_id
1 'polypeptide(L)'
;MLTKRSSFSKPKTPEIVSFDPITFATDMWAIGVMTYILLSGISPFAGDSQIETFQNILECAVTYDREEFDEVSTAARDFMDRLLQKNPR
;
A
#
# COMPACT_ATOMS: atom_id res chain seq x y z
N MET A 1 17.72 9.81 -27.02
CA MET A 1 17.47 8.81 -25.97
C MET A 1 17.41 9.55 -24.63
N LEU A 2 16.20 9.90 -24.17
CA LEU A 2 16.01 10.59 -22.88
C LEU A 2 15.47 9.57 -21.88
N THR A 3 16.28 9.30 -20.87
CA THR A 3 15.97 8.45 -19.71
C THR A 3 14.69 8.91 -19.03
N LYS A 4 13.67 8.05 -19.09
CA LYS A 4 12.40 8.17 -18.37
C LYS A 4 12.74 8.15 -16.87
N ARG A 5 12.80 9.32 -16.22
CA ARG A 5 12.85 9.41 -14.76
C ARG A 5 11.53 8.84 -14.25
N SER A 6 11.57 7.60 -13.76
CA SER A 6 10.50 6.99 -13.00
C SER A 6 10.26 7.88 -11.78
N SER A 7 9.23 8.72 -11.84
CA SER A 7 8.76 9.48 -10.68
C SER A 7 8.20 8.46 -9.70
N PHE A 8 9.00 8.09 -8.70
CA PHE A 8 8.54 7.26 -7.59
C PHE A 8 7.55 8.11 -6.78
N SER A 9 6.27 7.95 -7.08
CA SER A 9 5.19 8.57 -6.30
C SER A 9 5.31 8.07 -4.86
N LYS A 10 5.69 8.96 -3.94
CA LYS A 10 5.74 8.64 -2.51
C LYS A 10 4.39 8.01 -2.09
N PRO A 11 4.39 6.91 -1.32
CA PRO A 11 3.16 6.29 -0.85
C PRO A 11 2.36 7.32 -0.07
N LYS A 12 1.12 7.54 -0.48
CA LYS A 12 0.19 8.45 0.20
C LYS A 12 -0.60 7.61 1.19
N THR A 13 -0.53 7.97 2.46
CA THR A 13 -1.27 7.32 3.52
C THR A 13 -2.65 7.99 3.70
N PRO A 14 -3.67 7.28 4.20
CA PRO A 14 -5.04 7.79 4.29
C PRO A 14 -5.15 9.13 5.04
N GLU A 15 -4.42 9.31 6.13
CA GLU A 15 -4.41 10.54 6.93
C GLU A 15 -3.83 11.75 6.17
N ILE A 16 -2.85 11.54 5.29
CA ILE A 16 -2.31 12.58 4.41
C ILE A 16 -3.37 13.02 3.38
N VAL A 17 -4.26 12.11 2.97
CA VAL A 17 -5.36 12.41 2.05
C VAL A 17 -6.55 13.05 2.79
N SER A 18 -6.75 12.73 4.07
CA SER A 18 -7.83 13.25 4.92
C SER A 18 -7.50 14.56 5.65
N PHE A 19 -6.28 15.09 5.54
CA PHE A 19 -5.77 16.22 6.35
C PHE A 19 -5.74 15.97 7.86
N ASP A 20 -5.66 14.70 8.28
CA ASP A 20 -5.52 14.33 9.68
C ASP A 20 -4.07 14.54 10.16
N PRO A 21 -3.83 14.68 11.48
CA PRO A 21 -2.47 14.77 12.01
C PRO A 21 -1.66 13.53 11.60
N ILE A 22 -0.48 13.75 11.03
CA ILE A 22 0.48 12.68 10.76
C ILE A 22 0.88 12.07 12.11
N THR A 23 0.72 10.76 12.24
CA THR A 23 1.07 10.01 13.45
C THR A 23 2.03 8.87 13.12
N PHE A 24 2.54 8.16 14.13
CA PHE A 24 3.35 6.96 13.91
C PHE A 24 2.66 5.89 13.05
N ALA A 25 1.32 5.94 12.94
CA ALA A 25 0.58 5.04 12.08
C ALA A 25 0.88 5.25 10.58
N THR A 26 1.27 6.47 10.18
CA THR A 26 1.75 6.78 8.82
C THR A 26 2.97 5.92 8.47
N ASP A 27 3.91 5.82 9.40
CA ASP A 27 5.13 5.02 9.21
C ASP A 27 4.79 3.53 9.16
N MET A 28 3.86 3.07 10.00
CA MET A 28 3.41 1.67 10.01
C MET A 28 2.71 1.29 8.70
N TRP A 29 1.88 2.18 8.16
CA TRP A 29 1.27 1.99 6.83
C TRP A 29 2.34 1.88 5.74
N ALA A 30 3.34 2.76 5.75
CA ALA A 30 4.44 2.70 4.80
C ALA A 30 5.21 1.37 4.87
N ILE A 31 5.41 0.82 6.08
CA ILE A 31 6.00 -0.52 6.25
C ILE A 31 5.11 -1.59 5.62
N GLY A 32 3.79 -1.56 5.84
CA GLY A 32 2.85 -2.50 5.22
C GLY A 32 2.92 -2.48 3.69
N VAL A 33 2.95 -1.28 3.09
CA VAL A 33 3.11 -1.12 1.64
C VAL A 33 4.45 -1.66 1.15
N MET A 34 5.54 -1.38 1.86
CA MET A 34 6.86 -1.88 1.52
C MET A 34 6.93 -3.40 1.61
N THR A 35 6.35 -4.00 2.65
CA THR A 35 6.29 -5.46 2.79
C THR A 35 5.53 -6.11 1.65
N TYR A 36 4.37 -5.55 1.25
CA TYR A 36 3.61 -6.05 0.10
C TYR A 36 4.46 -6.02 -1.19
N ILE A 37 5.16 -4.92 -1.44
CA ILE A 37 6.05 -4.77 -2.60
C ILE A 37 7.23 -5.73 -2.53
N LEU A 38 7.81 -5.97 -1.36
CA LEU A 38 8.93 -6.90 -1.20
C LEU A 38 8.53 -8.36 -1.44
N LEU A 39 7.31 -8.73 -1.09
CA LEU A 39 6.80 -10.10 -1.26
C LEU A 39 6.30 -10.37 -2.68
N SER A 40 5.73 -9.38 -3.36
CA SER A 40 5.09 -9.56 -4.68
C SER A 40 5.77 -8.85 -5.84
N GLY A 41 6.58 -7.82 -5.57
CA GLY A 41 7.09 -6.89 -6.59
C GLY A 41 6.03 -5.89 -7.10
N ILE A 42 4.80 -5.91 -6.57
CA ILE A 42 3.67 -5.13 -7.07
C ILE A 42 3.23 -4.09 -6.02
N SER A 43 2.67 -2.97 -6.48
CA SER A 43 2.06 -1.97 -5.58
C SER A 43 0.67 -2.45 -5.13
N PRO A 44 0.36 -2.45 -3.81
CA PRO A 44 -0.91 -2.95 -3.28
C PRO A 44 -2.15 -2.18 -3.74
N PHE A 45 -1.99 -0.91 -4.12
CA PHE A 45 -3.11 -0.02 -4.45
C PHE A 45 -3.09 0.47 -5.91
N ALA A 46 -2.18 -0.03 -6.75
CA ALA A 46 -2.13 0.40 -8.15
C ALA A 46 -3.40 -0.04 -8.90
N GLY A 47 -4.13 0.94 -9.44
CA GLY A 47 -5.20 0.74 -10.41
C GLY A 47 -4.80 1.19 -11.82
N ASP A 48 -5.68 1.00 -12.80
CA ASP A 48 -5.47 1.38 -14.20
C ASP A 48 -5.44 2.90 -14.39
N SER A 49 -6.02 3.64 -13.44
CA SER A 49 -5.97 5.10 -13.40
C SER A 49 -5.47 5.64 -12.07
N GLN A 50 -5.02 6.90 -12.08
CA GLN A 50 -4.70 7.61 -10.84
C GLN A 50 -5.91 7.71 -9.92
N ILE A 51 -7.10 7.94 -10.47
CA ILE A 51 -8.35 8.06 -9.69
C ILE A 51 -8.64 6.75 -8.97
N GLU A 52 -8.55 5.63 -9.69
CA GLU A 52 -8.73 4.30 -9.11
C GLU A 52 -7.67 4.00 -8.05
N THR A 53 -6.41 4.36 -8.29
CA THR A 53 -5.34 4.23 -7.29
C THR A 53 -5.66 5.01 -6.01
N PHE A 54 -6.17 6.25 -6.14
CA PHE A 54 -6.60 7.04 -4.98
C PHE A 54 -7.78 6.40 -4.25
N GLN A 55 -8.76 5.86 -4.98
CA GLN A 55 -9.90 5.16 -4.39
C GLN A 55 -9.45 3.92 -3.62
N ASN A 56 -8.56 3.09 -4.19
CA ASN A 56 -8.01 1.91 -3.53
C ASN A 56 -7.28 2.26 -2.22
N ILE A 57 -6.53 3.37 -2.19
CA ILE A 57 -5.88 3.86 -0.97
C ILE A 57 -6.94 4.31 0.06
N LEU A 58 -7.95 5.08 -0.35
CA LEU A 58 -8.99 5.60 0.53
C LEU A 58 -9.88 4.50 1.13
N GLU A 59 -10.09 3.42 0.37
CA GLU A 59 -10.86 2.26 0.80
C GLU A 59 -10.01 1.22 1.53
N CYS A 60 -8.68 1.36 1.49
CA CYS A 60 -7.74 0.35 1.98
C CYS A 60 -8.00 -1.02 1.31
N ALA A 61 -8.29 -0.99 0.01
CA ALA A 61 -8.65 -2.17 -0.77
C ALA A 61 -7.40 -2.97 -1.18
N VAL A 62 -6.90 -3.80 -0.26
CA VAL A 62 -5.78 -4.73 -0.51
C VAL A 62 -6.33 -6.09 -0.91
N THR A 63 -5.72 -6.72 -1.92
CA THR A 63 -6.04 -8.10 -2.34
C THR A 63 -4.79 -8.97 -2.35
N TYR A 64 -4.94 -10.23 -1.95
CA TYR A 64 -3.91 -11.27 -2.02
C TYR A 64 -4.31 -12.39 -2.98
N ASP A 65 -5.36 -12.19 -3.79
CA ASP A 65 -5.84 -13.14 -4.81
C ASP A 65 -4.95 -13.06 -6.07
N ARG A 66 -3.68 -13.42 -5.90
CA ARG A 66 -2.65 -13.40 -6.95
C ARG A 66 -1.60 -14.49 -6.72
N GLU A 67 -0.99 -14.98 -7.80
CA GLU A 67 -0.02 -16.07 -7.77
C GLU A 67 1.21 -15.76 -6.91
N GLU A 68 1.63 -14.48 -6.82
CA GLU A 68 2.79 -14.08 -6.00
C GLU A 68 2.53 -14.28 -4.50
N PHE A 69 1.28 -14.42 -4.08
CA PHE A 69 0.90 -14.66 -2.70
C PHE A 69 0.65 -16.14 -2.39
N ASP A 70 0.67 -17.05 -3.36
CA ASP A 70 0.35 -18.47 -3.14
C ASP A 70 1.26 -19.14 -2.10
N GLU A 71 2.55 -18.79 -2.10
CA GLU A 71 3.54 -19.30 -1.14
C GLU A 71 3.75 -18.37 0.07
N VAL A 72 3.09 -17.21 0.09
CA VAL A 72 3.22 -16.25 1.19
C VAL A 72 2.47 -16.77 2.41
N SER A 73 3.21 -16.95 3.51
CA SER A 73 2.66 -17.44 4.77
C SER A 73 1.47 -16.62 5.28
N THR A 74 0.55 -17.29 5.98
CA THR A 74 -0.58 -16.63 6.64
C THR A 74 -0.14 -15.59 7.67
N ALA A 75 1.00 -15.80 8.34
CA ALA A 75 1.59 -14.83 9.27
C ALA A 75 2.03 -13.53 8.57
N ALA A 76 2.58 -13.62 7.36
CA ALA A 76 2.95 -12.43 6.59
C ALA A 76 1.71 -11.66 6.12
N ARG A 77 0.63 -12.36 5.75
CA ARG A 77 -0.66 -11.74 5.42
C ARG A 77 -1.28 -11.03 6.63
N ASP A 78 -1.34 -11.69 7.79
CA ASP A 78 -1.82 -11.08 9.05
C ASP A 78 -0.96 -9.87 9.46
N PHE A 79 0.36 -9.93 9.27
CA PHE A 79 1.24 -8.79 9.50
C PHE A 79 0.88 -7.58 8.61
N MET A 80 0.67 -7.79 7.31
CA MET A 80 0.26 -6.71 6.40
C MET A 80 -1.14 -6.16 6.73
N ASP A 81 -2.11 -7.01 7.07
CA ASP A 81 -3.48 -6.60 7.43
C ASP A 81 -3.53 -5.77 8.71
N ARG A 82 -2.60 -5.99 9.64
CA ARG A 82 -2.45 -5.18 10.85
C ARG A 82 -1.85 -3.81 10.58
N LEU A 83 -1.02 -3.68 9.55
CA LEU A 83 -0.35 -2.44 9.18
C LEU A 83 -1.16 -1.59 8.20
N LEU A 84 -1.86 -2.23 7.27
CA LEU A 84 -2.71 -1.59 6.27
C LEU A 84 -4.13 -1.45 6.82
N GLN A 85 -4.30 -0.56 7.79
CA GLN A 85 -5.61 -0.25 8.39
C GLN A 85 -6.03 1.18 8.07
N LYS A 86 -7.29 1.34 7.66
CA LYS A 86 -7.87 2.66 7.36
C LYS A 86 -7.94 3.59 8.57
N ASN A 87 -8.22 3.03 9.75
CA ASN A 87 -8.33 3.77 11.02
C ASN A 87 -7.47 3.06 12.08
N PRO A 88 -6.16 3.33 12.12
CA PRO A 88 -5.28 2.79 13.15
C PRO A 88 -5.71 3.33 14.53
N ARG A 89 -5.83 2.45 15.51
CA ARG A 89 -6.24 2.77 16.89
C ARG A 89 -5.06 3.01 17.81
#